data_AF-A0A8J3JCR6-F1
#
_entry.id   AF-A0A8J3JCR6-F1
#
_cell.length_a   1.000
_cell.length_b   1.000
_cell.length_c   1.000
_cell.angle_alpha   90.00
_cell.angle_beta   90.00
_cell.angle_gamma   90.00
#
_symmetry.space_group_name_H-M   'P 1'
#
loop_
_entity.id
_entity.type
_entity.pdbx_description
1 polymer ?
#
loop_
_entity_poly.entity_id
_entity_poly.type
_entity_poly.pdbx_seq_one_letter_code
_entity_poly.pdbx_strand_id
1 'polypeptide(L)'
;MDHTQAPVLDALAAFRAGGYVPFTPPGHKQGRGTDPDTARVLGADVFGSDVLAISGLDDRRSTHRILDRARELMADAVGASTMD
;
A
#
# COMPACT_ATOMS: atom_id res chain seq x y z
N MET A 1 -14.42 11.62 12.02
CA MET A 1 -14.23 11.62 10.56
C MET A 1 -15.08 10.52 9.93
N ASP A 2 -15.00 10.24 8.61
CA ASP A 2 -15.63 9.05 8.02
C ASP A 2 -14.72 7.83 8.24
N HIS A 3 -15.07 6.99 9.21
CA HIS A 3 -14.30 5.80 9.57
C HIS A 3 -14.64 4.55 8.74
N THR A 4 -15.48 4.68 7.72
CA THR A 4 -15.71 3.58 6.76
C THR A 4 -14.62 3.52 5.67
N GLN A 5 -13.80 4.58 5.55
CA GLN A 5 -12.71 4.66 4.59
C GLN A 5 -11.47 3.90 5.06
N ALA A 6 -10.76 3.25 4.13
CA ALA A 6 -9.50 2.57 4.40
C ALA A 6 -8.42 2.97 3.37
N PRO A 7 -7.85 4.18 3.46
CA PRO A 7 -7.05 4.78 2.38
C PRO A 7 -5.89 3.91 1.87
N VAL A 8 -5.20 3.20 2.78
CA VAL A 8 -4.10 2.30 2.40
C VAL A 8 -4.60 1.08 1.63
N LEU A 9 -5.72 0.48 2.06
CA LEU A 9 -6.29 -0.68 1.37
C LEU A 9 -6.85 -0.29 0.00
N ASP A 10 -7.52 0.85 -0.08
CA ASP A 10 -8.05 1.40 -1.32
C ASP A 10 -6.93 1.68 -2.33
N ALA A 11 -5.82 2.27 -1.86
CA ALA A 11 -4.65 2.53 -2.69
C ALA A 11 -3.96 1.25 -3.18
N LEU A 12 -3.81 0.23 -2.33
CA LEU A 12 -3.27 -1.08 -2.73
C LEU A 12 -4.16 -1.76 -3.78
N ALA A 13 -5.47 -1.69 -3.61
CA ALA A 13 -6.43 -2.24 -4.58
C ALA A 13 -6.34 -1.51 -5.93
N ALA A 14 -6.28 -0.17 -5.90
CA ALA A 14 -6.12 0.66 -7.10
C ALA A 14 -4.79 0.39 -7.82
N PHE A 15 -3.69 0.30 -7.08
CA PHE A 15 -2.38 -0.04 -7.63
C PHE A 15 -2.40 -1.39 -8.36
N ARG A 16 -3.00 -2.41 -7.74
CA ARG A 16 -3.15 -3.75 -8.33
C ARG A 16 -4.02 -3.72 -9.59
N ALA A 17 -5.12 -2.97 -9.57
CA ALA A 17 -6.01 -2.81 -10.71
C ALA A 17 -5.34 -2.09 -11.91
N GLY A 18 -4.35 -1.24 -11.65
CA GLY A 18 -3.58 -0.54 -12.69
C GLY A 18 -2.77 -1.46 -13.61
N GLY A 19 -2.48 -2.70 -13.19
CA GLY A 19 -1.93 -3.77 -14.05
C GLY A 19 -0.50 -3.57 -14.55
N TYR A 20 0.14 -2.43 -14.26
CA TYR A 20 1.53 -2.18 -14.64
C TYR A 20 2.51 -2.88 -13.71
N VAL A 21 3.68 -3.23 -14.25
CA VAL A 21 4.77 -3.83 -13.48
C VAL A 21 5.85 -2.78 -13.28
N PRO A 22 6.07 -2.29 -12.05
CA PRO A 22 7.09 -1.29 -11.79
C PRO A 22 8.49 -1.89 -11.94
N PHE A 23 9.36 -1.19 -12.65
CA PHE A 23 10.78 -1.54 -12.75
C PHE A 23 11.60 -1.08 -11.53
N THR A 24 10.98 -0.34 -10.60
CA THR A 24 11.53 -0.03 -9.28
C THR A 24 11.50 -1.25 -8.34
N PRO A 25 12.16 -1.21 -7.18
CA PRO A 25 11.90 -2.18 -6.12
C PRO A 25 10.40 -2.26 -5.76
N PRO A 26 9.95 -3.37 -5.15
CA PRO A 26 10.71 -4.59 -4.86
C PRO A 26 11.08 -5.46 -6.07
N GLY A 27 12.08 -6.33 -5.90
CA GLY A 27 12.61 -7.20 -6.96
C GLY A 27 11.69 -8.34 -7.39
N HIS A 28 10.75 -8.77 -6.54
CA HIS A 28 9.80 -9.86 -6.85
C HIS A 28 8.69 -9.44 -7.82
N LYS A 29 8.61 -8.17 -8.23
CA LYS A 29 7.70 -7.67 -9.28
C LYS A 29 6.24 -8.12 -9.09
N GLN A 30 5.71 -7.82 -7.91
CA GLN A 30 4.35 -8.20 -7.50
C GLN A 30 4.12 -9.73 -7.50
N GLY A 31 5.17 -10.51 -7.25
CA GLY A 31 5.08 -11.97 -7.14
C GLY A 31 5.73 -12.71 -8.30
N ARG A 32 5.89 -12.07 -9.47
CA ARG A 32 6.42 -12.69 -10.71
C ARG A 32 7.86 -13.20 -10.59
N GLY A 33 8.67 -12.56 -9.75
CA GLY A 33 10.05 -12.95 -9.47
C GLY A 33 10.21 -13.76 -8.19
N THR A 34 9.11 -14.22 -7.59
CA THR A 34 9.15 -14.98 -6.33
C THR A 34 9.38 -16.45 -6.63
N ASP A 35 10.20 -17.10 -5.80
CA ASP A 35 10.30 -18.55 -5.76
C ASP A 35 8.91 -19.20 -5.52
N PRO A 36 8.50 -20.22 -6.30
CA PRO A 36 7.18 -20.82 -6.18
C PRO A 36 6.85 -21.41 -4.79
N ASP A 37 7.82 -22.02 -4.11
CA ASP A 37 7.61 -22.58 -2.77
C ASP A 37 7.40 -21.48 -1.74
N THR A 38 8.16 -20.39 -1.86
CA THR A 38 7.97 -19.19 -1.05
C THR A 38 6.58 -18.59 -1.26
N ALA A 39 6.12 -18.45 -2.50
CA ALA A 39 4.78 -17.94 -2.81
C ALA A 39 3.66 -18.85 -2.28
N ARG A 40 3.87 -20.18 -2.31
CA ARG A 40 2.93 -21.16 -1.76
C ARG A 40 2.81 -21.08 -0.24
N VAL A 41 3.93 -20.89 0.47
CA VAL A 41 3.94 -20.82 1.95
C VAL A 41 3.38 -19.50 2.46
N LEU A 42 3.74 -18.38 1.85
CA LEU A 42 3.32 -17.04 2.32
C LEU A 42 1.97 -16.59 1.75
N GLY A 43 1.56 -17.16 0.62
CA GLY A 43 0.41 -16.72 -0.17
C GLY A 43 0.83 -15.69 -1.22
N ALA A 44 0.44 -15.89 -2.47
CA ALA A 44 0.84 -15.04 -3.58
C ALA A 44 0.40 -13.57 -3.42
N ASP A 45 -0.72 -13.33 -2.75
CA ASP A 45 -1.30 -12.00 -2.63
C ASP A 45 -0.49 -11.03 -1.77
N VAL A 46 0.34 -11.53 -0.85
CA VAL A 46 1.19 -10.68 -0.01
C VAL A 46 2.19 -9.89 -0.88
N PHE A 47 2.70 -10.52 -1.94
CA PHE A 47 3.64 -9.87 -2.87
C PHE A 47 2.97 -8.83 -3.75
N GLY A 48 1.67 -8.97 -4.02
CA GLY A 48 0.92 -7.92 -4.71
C GLY A 48 0.62 -6.71 -3.83
N SER A 49 0.77 -6.86 -2.51
CA SER A 49 0.59 -5.79 -1.52
C SER A 49 1.93 -5.22 -1.02
N ASP A 50 3.05 -5.90 -1.26
CA ASP A 50 4.39 -5.38 -1.00
C ASP A 50 4.80 -4.37 -2.10
N VAL A 51 4.52 -3.10 -1.81
CA VAL A 51 4.78 -1.97 -2.68
C VAL A 51 5.51 -0.87 -1.92
N LEU A 52 6.29 -0.06 -2.63
CA LEU A 52 6.89 1.12 -2.04
C LEU A 52 5.82 2.14 -1.66
N ALA A 53 5.99 2.81 -0.51
CA ALA A 53 5.11 3.91 -0.12
C ALA A 53 5.12 5.05 -1.16
N ILE A 54 6.29 5.32 -1.76
CA ILE A 54 6.49 6.34 -2.79
C ILE A 54 6.60 5.66 -4.15
N SER A 55 5.87 6.15 -5.16
CA SER A 55 5.77 5.59 -6.51
C SER A 55 5.16 4.18 -6.58
N GLY A 56 4.53 3.73 -5.50
CA GLY A 56 3.77 2.48 -5.42
C GLY A 56 2.40 2.74 -4.80
N LEU A 57 2.37 2.96 -3.49
CA LEU A 57 1.14 3.31 -2.76
C LEU A 57 0.66 4.73 -3.07
N ASP A 58 1.58 5.69 -3.16
CA ASP A 58 1.33 7.09 -3.53
C ASP A 58 2.26 7.51 -4.68
N ASP A 59 2.11 8.72 -5.20
CA ASP A 59 3.00 9.27 -6.21
C ASP A 59 4.37 9.66 -5.62
N ARG A 60 5.30 10.10 -6.48
CA ARG A 60 6.65 10.46 -6.05
C ARG A 60 6.71 11.66 -5.08
N ARG A 61 5.69 12.51 -5.09
CA ARG A 61 5.61 13.74 -4.28
C ARG A 61 4.62 13.59 -3.11
N SER A 62 4.06 12.39 -2.92
CA SER A 62 3.00 12.10 -1.97
C SER A 62 1.78 13.02 -2.10
N THR A 63 1.41 13.39 -3.34
CA THR A 63 0.33 14.36 -3.56
C THR A 63 -1.06 13.83 -3.19
N HIS A 64 -1.24 12.50 -3.19
CA HIS A 64 -2.49 11.89 -2.77
C HIS A 64 -2.64 11.81 -1.24
N ARG A 65 -1.54 12.04 -0.51
CA ARG A 65 -1.50 12.09 0.96
C ARG A 65 -2.11 10.85 1.62
N ILE A 66 -1.96 9.67 1.01
CA ILE A 66 -2.62 8.43 1.44
C ILE A 66 -2.27 8.11 2.90
N LEU A 67 -0.98 8.19 3.25
CA LEU A 67 -0.53 7.91 4.62
C LEU A 67 -0.93 8.99 5.61
N ASP A 68 -0.98 10.26 5.21
CA ASP A 68 -1.46 11.34 6.10
C ASP A 68 -2.93 11.09 6.44
N ARG A 69 -3.75 10.81 5.44
CA ARG A 69 -5.18 10.56 5.63
C ARG A 69 -5.44 9.34 6.50
N ALA A 70 -4.68 8.26 6.30
CA ALA A 70 -4.75 7.08 7.14
C ALA A 70 -4.34 7.38 8.59
N ARG A 71 -3.29 8.19 8.80
CA ARG A 71 -2.85 8.63 10.14
C ARG A 71 -3.89 9.50 10.84
N GLU A 72 -4.48 10.46 10.14
CA GLU A 72 -5.57 11.29 10.64
C GLU A 72 -6.74 10.42 11.12
N LEU A 73 -7.22 9.50 10.28
CA LEU A 73 -8.33 8.59 10.61
C LEU A 73 -8.01 7.73 11.83
N MET A 74 -6.78 7.21 11.92
CA MET A 74 -6.34 6.41 13.06
C MET A 74 -6.28 7.23 14.35
N ALA A 75 -5.72 8.45 14.29
CA ALA A 75 -5.60 9.34 15.44
C ALA A 75 -6.98 9.70 16.02
N ASP A 76 -7.93 10.05 15.15
CA ASP A 76 -9.33 10.33 15.52
C ASP A 76 -10.03 9.10 16.10
N ALA A 77 -9.81 7.91 15.51
CA ALA A 77 -10.40 6.67 16.00
C ALA A 77 -9.94 6.27 17.41
N VAL A 78 -8.72 6.66 17.80
CA VAL A 78 -8.17 6.34 19.14
C VAL A 78 -8.12 7.55 20.09
N GLY A 79 -8.65 8.69 19.69
CA GLY A 79 -8.65 9.93 20.50
C GLY A 79 -7.24 10.51 20.73
N ALA A 80 -6.28 10.24 19.84
CA ALA A 80 -4.96 10.84 19.88
C ALA A 80 -4.95 12.17 19.11
N SER A 81 -4.22 13.17 19.62
CA SER A 81 -3.88 14.35 18.82
C SER A 81 -2.82 13.95 17.78
N THR A 82 -3.04 14.28 16.51
CA THR A 82 -1.97 14.23 15.51
C THR A 82 -0.89 15.22 15.94
N MET A 83 0.34 14.74 16.16
CA MET A 83 1.47 15.64 16.47
C MET A 83 1.69 16.56 15.27
N ASP A 84 1.68 17.87 15.52
CA ASP A 84 2.12 18.93 14.60
C ASP A 84 3.63 18.88 14.38
#